data_AF-A0A090WYN7-F1
#
_entry.id   AF-A0A090WYN7-F1
#
_cell.length_a   1.000
_cell.length_b   1.000
_cell.length_c   1.000
_cell.angle_alpha   90.00
_cell.angle_beta   90.00
_cell.angle_gamma   90.00
#
_symmetry.space_group_name_H-M   'P 1'
#
loop_
_entity.id
_entity.type
_entity.pdbx_description
1 polymer ?
#
loop_
_entity_poly.entity_id
_entity_poly.type
_entity_poly.pdbx_seq_one_letter_code
_entity_poly.pdbx_strand_id
1 'polypeptide(L)'
;MPLRLAWSITIHKSQGLTFEKAIIDAQGAFAHGQTYVALSRCKSLEGLVLKSKIHSRQIISDANVITFNKNAEANEPDEAVLELSQKNFQLDLIVEMFDFYPFLYPANRILDIYYKNRGSIEGQVETPLLTVKTAITNFLKVSTGFNAQLKELSKTEPLPDISDVIQERFKKAVAYFKDQI
;
A
#
# COMPACT_ATOMS: atom_id res chain seq x y z
N MET A 1 -32.02 17.68 7.15
CA MET A 1 -31.31 17.88 8.44
C MET A 1 -30.63 16.58 8.86
N PRO A 2 -29.34 16.59 9.24
CA PRO A 2 -28.62 15.40 9.69
C PRO A 2 -28.80 15.15 11.20
N LEU A 3 -30.01 14.90 11.67
CA LEU A 3 -30.30 14.51 13.07
C LEU A 3 -30.97 13.14 13.12
N ARG A 4 -30.60 12.32 14.12
CA ARG A 4 -31.22 11.02 14.41
C ARG A 4 -31.33 10.82 15.92
N LEU A 5 -32.38 10.14 16.38
CA LEU A 5 -32.50 9.67 17.76
C LEU A 5 -31.37 8.67 18.05
N ALA A 6 -30.66 8.88 19.15
CA ALA A 6 -29.44 8.12 19.49
C ALA A 6 -29.45 7.47 20.87
N TRP A 7 -30.60 7.47 21.58
CA TRP A 7 -30.74 6.78 22.87
C TRP A 7 -30.67 5.25 22.73
N SER A 8 -31.17 4.72 21.62
CA SER A 8 -31.01 3.32 21.24
C SER A 8 -30.38 3.26 19.86
N ILE A 9 -29.29 2.52 19.74
CA ILE A 9 -28.62 2.27 18.47
C ILE A 9 -28.40 0.78 18.29
N THR A 10 -28.31 0.32 17.05
CA THR A 10 -27.97 -1.07 16.79
C THR A 10 -26.52 -1.34 17.15
N ILE A 11 -26.20 -2.59 17.51
CA ILE A 11 -24.82 -2.99 17.86
C ILE A 11 -23.83 -2.61 16.74
N HIS A 12 -24.21 -2.78 15.46
CA HIS A 12 -23.38 -2.37 14.33
C HIS A 12 -23.12 -0.86 14.29
N LYS A 13 -24.11 -0.03 14.66
CA LYS A 13 -23.93 1.44 14.73
C LYS A 13 -23.18 1.89 15.98
N SER A 14 -23.00 1.00 16.95
CA SER A 14 -22.20 1.26 18.16
C SER A 14 -20.71 0.98 17.97
N GLN A 15 -20.29 0.32 16.88
CA GLN A 15 -18.90 -0.04 16.65
C GLN A 15 -18.00 1.20 16.64
N GLY A 16 -16.93 1.18 17.45
CA GLY A 16 -16.02 2.32 17.63
C GLY A 16 -16.50 3.37 18.65
N LEU A 17 -17.71 3.25 19.18
CA LEU A 17 -18.19 4.09 20.28
C LEU A 17 -17.84 3.50 21.65
N THR A 18 -17.84 4.34 22.67
CA THR A 18 -17.62 3.94 24.06
C THR A 18 -18.69 4.56 24.94
N PHE A 19 -19.28 3.74 25.83
CA PHE A 19 -20.34 4.13 26.74
C PHE A 19 -19.91 3.90 28.19
N GLU A 20 -20.28 4.83 29.07
CA GLU A 20 -20.14 4.68 30.51
C GLU A 20 -21.16 3.69 31.07
N LYS A 21 -22.40 3.75 30.55
CA LYS A 21 -23.49 2.86 30.91
C LYS A 21 -24.27 2.46 29.68
N ALA A 22 -24.55 1.17 29.52
CA ALA A 22 -25.41 0.69 28.45
C ALA A 22 -26.23 -0.51 28.90
N ILE A 23 -27.47 -0.55 28.42
CA ILE A 23 -28.32 -1.73 28.47
C ILE A 23 -28.16 -2.44 27.13
N ILE A 24 -27.67 -3.68 27.15
CA ILE A 24 -27.38 -4.46 25.96
C ILE A 24 -28.39 -5.60 25.83
N ASP A 25 -29.03 -5.66 24.67
CA ASP A 25 -29.87 -6.77 24.23
C ASP A 25 -29.16 -7.50 23.08
N ALA A 26 -28.47 -8.59 23.42
CA ALA A 26 -27.73 -9.41 22.46
C ALA A 26 -28.48 -10.68 22.05
N GLN A 27 -29.75 -10.83 22.44
CA GLN A 27 -30.51 -12.06 22.16
C GLN A 27 -30.61 -12.35 20.66
N GLY A 28 -30.81 -11.27 19.87
CA GLY A 28 -30.88 -11.32 18.41
C GLY A 28 -29.54 -11.17 17.70
N ALA A 29 -28.40 -11.35 18.38
CA ALA A 29 -27.09 -11.34 17.71
C ALA A 29 -26.99 -12.55 16.76
N PHE A 30 -26.83 -12.27 15.46
CA PHE A 30 -26.78 -13.29 14.41
C PHE A 30 -25.46 -13.27 13.64
N ALA A 31 -24.66 -12.21 13.78
CA ALA A 31 -23.38 -12.06 13.10
C ALA A 31 -22.19 -12.39 14.02
N HIS A 32 -21.11 -12.88 13.40
CA HIS A 32 -19.84 -13.15 14.06
C HIS A 32 -19.30 -11.90 14.79
N GLY A 33 -18.84 -12.08 16.03
CA GLY A 33 -18.30 -10.98 16.84
C GLY A 33 -19.31 -9.92 17.30
N GLN A 34 -20.59 -9.95 16.91
CA GLN A 34 -21.56 -8.91 17.25
C GLN A 34 -21.80 -8.80 18.77
N THR A 35 -21.93 -9.93 19.46
CA THR A 35 -22.03 -9.97 20.93
C THR A 35 -20.79 -9.35 21.58
N TYR A 36 -19.59 -9.68 21.08
CA TYR A 36 -18.34 -9.10 21.56
C TYR A 36 -18.27 -7.58 21.32
N VAL A 37 -18.68 -7.11 20.13
CA VAL A 37 -18.76 -5.68 19.83
C VAL A 37 -19.65 -4.98 20.84
N ALA A 38 -20.84 -5.51 21.12
CA ALA A 38 -21.77 -4.92 22.08
C ALA A 38 -21.16 -4.82 23.49
N LEU A 39 -20.61 -5.93 24.00
CA LEU A 39 -20.00 -5.98 25.33
C LEU A 39 -18.80 -5.04 25.46
N SER A 40 -17.96 -4.97 24.43
CA SER A 40 -16.75 -4.13 24.41
C SER A 40 -17.03 -2.62 24.29
N ARG A 41 -18.30 -2.19 24.12
CA ARG A 41 -18.62 -0.75 24.10
C ARG A 41 -18.73 -0.16 25.50
N CYS A 42 -18.96 -0.97 26.54
CA CYS A 42 -18.98 -0.48 27.93
C CYS A 42 -17.56 -0.46 28.51
N LYS A 43 -17.23 0.60 29.26
CA LYS A 43 -15.93 0.71 29.93
C LYS A 43 -15.77 -0.22 31.14
N SER A 44 -16.86 -0.52 31.84
CA SER A 44 -16.83 -1.33 33.05
C SER A 44 -18.01 -2.30 33.12
N LEU A 45 -17.85 -3.34 33.93
CA LEU A 45 -18.90 -4.34 34.14
C LEU A 45 -20.08 -3.76 34.91
N GLU A 46 -19.83 -2.82 35.84
CA GLU A 46 -20.86 -2.14 36.63
C GLU A 46 -21.75 -1.24 35.77
N GLY A 47 -21.21 -0.69 34.68
CA GLY A 47 -21.95 0.10 33.71
C GLY A 47 -22.77 -0.73 32.71
N LEU A 48 -22.59 -2.06 32.70
CA LEU A 48 -23.18 -2.95 31.73
C LEU A 48 -24.38 -3.69 32.33
N VAL A 49 -25.54 -3.56 31.68
CA VAL A 49 -26.74 -4.32 32.03
C VAL A 49 -27.16 -5.18 30.84
N LEU A 50 -27.24 -6.49 31.03
CA LEU A 50 -27.76 -7.41 30.02
C LEU A 50 -29.28 -7.53 30.17
N LYS A 51 -30.03 -7.18 29.12
CA LYS A 51 -31.48 -7.35 29.10
C LYS A 51 -31.89 -8.83 28.97
N SER A 52 -31.03 -9.65 28.38
CA SER A 52 -31.25 -11.09 28.17
C SER A 52 -29.98 -11.88 28.48
N LYS A 53 -30.11 -13.13 28.91
CA LYS A 53 -28.97 -14.03 29.09
C LYS A 53 -28.27 -14.27 27.75
N ILE A 54 -26.94 -14.19 27.75
CA ILE A 54 -26.12 -14.55 26.59
C ILE A 54 -25.90 -16.07 26.60
N HIS A 55 -26.24 -16.73 25.50
CA HIS A 55 -25.98 -18.16 25.28
C HIS A 55 -24.71 -18.34 24.46
N SER A 56 -24.00 -19.47 24.65
CA SER A 56 -22.77 -19.76 23.91
C SER A 56 -22.94 -19.75 22.39
N ARG A 57 -24.13 -20.08 21.88
CA ARG A 57 -24.47 -20.00 20.44
C ARG A 57 -24.43 -18.57 19.88
N GLN A 58 -24.55 -17.54 20.73
CA GLN A 58 -24.46 -16.12 20.35
C GLN A 58 -23.01 -15.59 20.39
N ILE A 59 -22.07 -16.38 20.92
CA ILE A 59 -20.63 -16.09 20.88
C ILE A 59 -20.08 -16.81 19.66
N ILE A 60 -20.28 -16.20 18.50
CA ILE A 60 -19.85 -16.77 17.23
C ILE A 60 -18.46 -16.25 16.91
N SER A 61 -17.43 -17.06 17.22
CA SER A 61 -16.05 -16.81 16.85
C SER A 61 -15.75 -17.50 15.51
N ASP A 62 -15.15 -16.76 14.58
CA ASP A 62 -14.73 -17.30 13.29
C ASP A 62 -13.37 -18.03 13.45
N ALA A 63 -13.29 -19.30 13.03
CA ALA A 63 -12.07 -20.10 13.13
C ALA A 63 -10.91 -19.50 12.31
N ASN A 64 -11.21 -18.80 11.21
CA ASN A 64 -10.22 -18.10 10.40
C ASN A 64 -9.62 -16.92 11.17
N VAL A 65 -10.44 -16.17 11.92
CA VAL A 65 -9.96 -15.05 12.74
C VAL A 65 -9.09 -15.54 13.89
N ILE A 66 -9.47 -16.66 14.54
CA ILE A 66 -8.65 -17.27 15.60
C ILE A 66 -7.30 -17.73 15.03
N THR A 67 -7.33 -18.41 13.88
CA THR A 67 -6.11 -18.90 13.22
C THR A 67 -5.22 -17.75 12.77
N PHE A 68 -5.81 -16.69 12.21
CA PHE A 68 -5.11 -15.48 11.83
C PHE A 68 -4.43 -14.82 13.03
N ASN A 69 -5.14 -14.60 14.14
CA ASN A 69 -4.55 -13.99 15.34
C ASN A 69 -3.41 -14.83 15.90
N LYS A 70 -3.57 -16.16 15.99
CA LYS A 70 -2.48 -17.05 16.42
C LYS A 70 -1.27 -16.97 15.50
N ASN A 71 -1.50 -16.93 14.19
CA ASN A 71 -0.41 -16.79 13.23
C ASN A 71 0.26 -15.42 13.33
N ALA A 72 -0.49 -14.34 13.54
CA ALA A 72 0.05 -13.00 13.71
C ALA A 72 0.90 -12.90 15.00
N GLU A 73 0.42 -13.45 16.11
CA GLU A 73 1.17 -13.53 17.37
C GLU A 73 2.43 -14.41 17.25
N ALA A 74 2.35 -15.52 16.50
CA ALA A 74 3.50 -16.42 16.29
C ALA A 74 4.53 -15.86 15.30
N ASN A 75 4.16 -14.88 14.47
CA ASN A 75 5.01 -14.26 13.46
C ASN A 75 5.06 -12.75 13.66
N GLU A 76 5.26 -12.31 14.91
CA GLU A 76 5.50 -10.89 15.18
C GLU A 76 6.72 -10.40 14.39
N PRO A 77 6.60 -9.30 13.62
CA PRO A 77 7.74 -8.72 12.93
C PRO A 77 8.83 -8.36 13.94
N ASP A 78 10.03 -8.87 13.71
CA ASP A 78 11.21 -8.50 14.49
C ASP A 78 11.96 -7.32 13.84
N GLU A 79 13.05 -6.90 14.49
CA GLU A 79 13.90 -5.83 13.99
C GLU A 79 14.47 -6.14 12.59
N ALA A 80 14.74 -7.42 12.29
CA ALA A 80 15.27 -7.82 10.99
C ALA A 80 14.22 -7.63 9.87
N VAL A 81 12.95 -7.94 10.14
CA VAL A 81 11.84 -7.65 9.22
C VAL A 81 11.68 -6.15 9.02
N LEU A 82 11.82 -5.35 10.08
CA LEU A 82 11.77 -3.89 9.99
C LEU A 82 12.90 -3.33 9.11
N GLU A 83 14.14 -3.71 9.39
CA GLU A 83 15.33 -3.26 8.63
C GLU A 83 15.23 -3.66 7.16
N LEU A 84 14.81 -4.90 6.87
CA LEU A 84 14.62 -5.36 5.49
C LEU A 84 13.51 -4.57 4.77
N SER A 85 12.41 -4.29 5.47
CA SER A 85 11.29 -3.51 4.91
C SER A 85 11.71 -2.07 4.62
N GLN A 86 12.44 -1.43 5.54
CA GLN A 86 13.01 -0.09 5.33
C GLN A 86 13.97 -0.06 4.15
N LYS A 87 14.86 -1.06 4.06
CA LYS A 87 15.82 -1.19 2.95
C LYS A 87 15.09 -1.30 1.61
N ASN A 88 14.10 -2.19 1.51
CA ASN A 88 13.32 -2.38 0.28
C ASN A 88 12.57 -1.09 -0.09
N PHE A 89 11.92 -0.44 0.87
CA PHE A 89 11.21 0.81 0.63
C PHE A 89 12.12 1.91 0.08
N GLN A 90 13.30 2.10 0.68
CA GLN A 90 14.27 3.09 0.19
C GLN A 90 14.80 2.75 -1.21
N LEU A 91 15.05 1.47 -1.51
CA LEU A 91 15.46 1.04 -2.85
C LEU A 91 14.36 1.28 -3.89
N ASP A 92 13.10 0.98 -3.56
CA ASP A 92 11.96 1.19 -4.44
C ASP A 92 11.79 2.68 -4.78
N LEU A 93 11.95 3.57 -3.81
CA LEU A 93 11.96 5.03 -4.05
C LEU A 93 13.05 5.45 -5.04
N ILE A 94 14.26 4.88 -4.92
CA ILE A 94 15.36 5.19 -5.84
C ILE A 94 15.05 4.65 -7.25
N VAL A 95 14.52 3.43 -7.35
CA VAL A 95 14.17 2.80 -8.63
C VAL A 95 13.08 3.58 -9.36
N GLU A 96 12.05 4.04 -8.65
CA GLU A 96 10.92 4.80 -9.19
C GLU A 96 11.39 6.10 -9.87
N MET A 97 12.43 6.76 -9.34
CA MET A 97 12.99 7.98 -9.94
C MET A 97 13.58 7.79 -11.34
N PHE A 98 13.92 6.56 -11.70
CA PHE A 98 14.52 6.21 -13.00
C PHE A 98 13.67 5.21 -13.78
N ASP A 99 12.36 5.13 -13.49
CA ASP A 99 11.44 4.35 -14.30
C ASP A 99 10.97 5.13 -15.54
N PHE A 100 11.42 4.68 -16.71
CA PHE A 100 11.06 5.26 -17.99
C PHE A 100 10.07 4.38 -18.79
N TYR A 101 9.62 3.26 -18.24
CA TYR A 101 8.66 2.38 -18.92
C TYR A 101 7.34 3.08 -19.26
N PRO A 102 6.78 3.97 -18.41
CA PRO A 102 5.54 4.69 -18.71
C PRO A 102 5.60 5.52 -20.01
N PHE A 103 6.79 5.93 -20.46
CA PHE A 103 6.96 6.72 -21.69
C PHE A 103 6.93 5.88 -22.98
N LEU A 104 7.15 4.56 -22.90
CA LEU A 104 7.16 3.70 -24.09
C LEU A 104 5.80 3.66 -24.80
N TYR A 105 4.71 3.52 -24.03
CA TYR A 105 3.38 3.41 -24.62
C TYR A 105 2.98 4.72 -25.35
N PRO A 106 3.04 5.91 -24.74
CA PRO A 106 2.75 7.16 -25.44
C PRO A 106 3.63 7.37 -26.67
N ALA A 107 4.95 7.12 -26.57
CA ALA A 107 5.87 7.31 -27.70
C ALA A 107 5.51 6.40 -28.89
N ASN A 108 5.25 5.12 -28.64
CA ASN A 108 4.81 4.19 -29.69
C ASN A 108 3.43 4.57 -30.24
N ARG A 109 2.50 4.98 -29.36
CA ARG A 109 1.15 5.36 -29.76
C ARG A 109 1.15 6.55 -30.71
N ILE A 110 1.99 7.56 -30.48
CA ILE A 110 2.11 8.71 -31.37
C ILE A 110 2.68 8.29 -32.73
N LEU A 111 3.74 7.46 -32.75
CA LEU A 111 4.29 6.92 -34.00
C LEU A 111 3.24 6.12 -34.80
N ASP A 112 2.46 5.27 -34.13
CA ASP A 112 1.39 4.50 -34.78
C ASP A 112 0.33 5.40 -35.42
N ILE A 113 -0.06 6.48 -34.73
CA ILE A 113 -1.02 7.46 -35.25
C ILE A 113 -0.43 8.19 -36.46
N TYR A 114 0.83 8.61 -36.38
CA TYR A 114 1.53 9.25 -37.48
C TYR A 114 1.57 8.34 -38.71
N TYR A 115 1.99 7.08 -38.56
CA TYR A 115 2.07 6.14 -39.69
C TYR A 115 0.72 5.87 -40.34
N LYS A 116 -0.37 5.81 -39.56
CA LYS A 116 -1.74 5.66 -40.08
C LYS A 116 -2.23 6.88 -40.87
N ASN A 117 -1.67 8.06 -40.62
CA ASN A 117 -2.13 9.33 -41.18
C ASN A 117 -1.01 10.06 -41.96
N ARG A 118 0.02 9.34 -42.42
CA ARG A 118 1.23 9.93 -43.01
C ARG A 118 0.94 10.84 -44.21
N GLY A 119 -0.12 10.54 -44.97
CA GLY A 119 -0.55 11.34 -46.12
C GLY A 119 -1.26 12.66 -45.76
N SER A 120 -1.69 12.82 -44.50
CA SER A 120 -2.44 13.98 -44.01
C SER A 120 -1.65 14.86 -43.05
N ILE A 121 -0.45 14.44 -42.65
CA ILE A 121 0.41 15.13 -41.70
C ILE A 121 1.63 15.65 -42.44
N GLU A 122 1.78 16.98 -42.48
CA GLU A 122 2.94 17.64 -43.07
C GLU A 122 4.06 17.86 -42.02
N GLY A 123 5.31 17.78 -42.46
CA GLY A 123 6.50 18.06 -41.63
C GLY A 123 7.28 16.82 -41.17
N GLN A 124 8.42 17.06 -40.51
CA GLN A 124 9.33 16.00 -40.02
C GLN A 124 8.94 15.52 -38.61
N VAL A 125 7.82 14.80 -38.52
CA VAL A 125 7.32 14.27 -37.23
C VAL A 125 8.01 12.96 -36.84
N GLU A 126 8.41 12.16 -37.84
CA GLU A 126 8.99 10.84 -37.64
C GLU A 126 10.36 10.88 -36.92
N THR A 127 11.28 11.72 -37.41
CA THR A 127 12.65 11.76 -36.90
C THR A 127 12.72 12.14 -35.42
N PRO A 128 12.08 13.22 -34.93
CA PRO A 128 12.10 13.55 -33.51
C PRO A 128 11.48 12.46 -32.64
N LEU A 129 10.39 11.82 -33.08
CA LEU A 129 9.73 10.76 -32.31
C LEU A 129 10.59 9.49 -32.23
N LEU A 130 11.29 9.13 -33.30
CA LEU A 130 12.27 8.04 -33.28
C LEU A 130 13.46 8.36 -32.37
N THR A 131 13.91 9.61 -32.33
CA THR A 131 14.94 10.07 -31.38
C THR A 131 14.45 9.94 -29.94
N VAL A 132 13.24 10.38 -29.62
CA VAL A 132 12.63 10.23 -28.28
C VAL A 132 12.52 8.76 -27.89
N LYS A 133 12.01 7.90 -28.79
CA LYS A 133 11.91 6.46 -28.55
C LYS A 133 13.27 5.80 -28.28
N THR A 134 14.29 6.18 -29.06
CA THR A 134 15.66 5.72 -28.86
C THR A 134 16.21 6.17 -27.50
N ALA A 135 16.00 7.43 -27.12
CA ALA A 135 16.41 7.96 -25.83
C ALA A 135 15.74 7.20 -24.67
N ILE A 136 14.43 6.98 -24.71
CA ILE A 136 13.70 6.18 -23.70
C ILE A 136 14.28 4.78 -23.58
N THR A 137 14.56 4.12 -24.72
CA THR A 137 15.14 2.76 -24.72
C THR A 137 16.53 2.73 -24.09
N ASN A 138 17.36 3.74 -24.37
CA ASN A 138 18.68 3.90 -23.77
C ASN A 138 18.58 4.14 -22.26
N PHE A 139 17.66 5.00 -21.82
CA PHE A 139 17.42 5.26 -20.40
C PHE A 139 16.96 4.01 -19.66
N LEU A 140 16.06 3.23 -20.25
CA LEU A 140 15.64 1.94 -19.71
C LEU A 140 16.79 0.96 -19.57
N LYS A 141 17.68 0.88 -20.57
CA LYS A 141 18.86 0.02 -20.51
C LYS A 141 19.79 0.41 -19.36
N VAL A 142 20.07 1.70 -19.20
CA VAL A 142 20.94 2.21 -18.13
C VAL A 142 20.28 2.04 -16.77
N SER A 143 18.99 2.38 -16.64
CA SER A 143 18.19 2.20 -15.42
C SER A 143 18.17 0.74 -14.97
N THR A 144 17.96 -0.20 -15.90
CA THR A 144 17.97 -1.64 -15.60
C THR A 144 19.32 -2.10 -15.02
N GLY A 145 20.43 -1.65 -15.63
CA GLY A 145 21.77 -1.96 -15.15
C GLY A 145 22.07 -1.33 -13.78
N PHE A 146 21.63 -0.08 -13.57
CA PHE A 146 21.72 0.62 -12.30
C PHE A 146 20.92 -0.09 -11.19
N ASN A 147 19.69 -0.50 -11.46
CA ASN A 147 18.81 -1.21 -10.51
C ASN A 147 19.40 -2.56 -10.12
N ALA A 148 19.95 -3.31 -11.09
CA ALA A 148 20.66 -4.56 -10.81
C ALA A 148 21.88 -4.33 -9.90
N GLN A 149 22.64 -3.27 -10.15
CA GLN A 149 23.79 -2.91 -9.32
C GLN A 149 23.38 -2.48 -7.90
N LEU A 150 22.33 -1.65 -7.76
CA LEU A 150 21.81 -1.24 -6.45
C LEU A 150 21.36 -2.44 -5.62
N LYS A 151 20.66 -3.39 -6.25
CA LYS A 151 20.21 -4.63 -5.61
C LYS A 151 21.36 -5.51 -5.15
N GLU A 152 22.50 -5.47 -5.84
CA GLU A 152 23.70 -6.19 -5.41
C GLU A 152 24.37 -5.48 -4.23
N LEU A 153 24.56 -4.17 -4.32
CA LEU A 153 25.13 -3.35 -3.24
C LEU A 153 24.32 -3.46 -1.95
N SER A 154 22.99 -3.47 -2.04
CA SER A 154 22.11 -3.55 -0.87
C SER A 154 22.23 -4.85 -0.07
N LYS A 155 22.86 -5.90 -0.62
CA LYS A 155 23.13 -7.15 0.11
C LYS A 155 24.23 -6.99 1.15
N THR A 156 25.21 -6.15 0.88
CA THR A 156 26.40 -5.97 1.75
C THR A 156 26.38 -4.63 2.49
N GLU A 157 25.73 -3.63 1.92
CA GLU A 157 25.63 -2.28 2.49
C GLU A 157 24.49 -2.17 3.52
N PRO A 158 24.55 -1.19 4.44
CA PRO A 158 23.47 -0.88 5.37
C PRO A 158 22.27 -0.25 4.63
N LEU A 159 21.39 0.45 5.34
CA LEU A 159 20.27 1.15 4.71
C LEU A 159 20.77 2.17 3.66
N PRO A 160 20.08 2.30 2.51
CA PRO A 160 20.47 3.21 1.43
C PRO A 160 20.73 4.67 1.84
N ASP A 161 20.04 5.20 2.84
CA ASP A 161 20.18 6.57 3.36
C ASP A 161 21.48 6.82 4.13
N ILE A 162 22.03 5.78 4.77
CA ILE A 162 23.29 5.86 5.55
C ILE A 162 24.49 5.20 4.85
N SER A 163 24.27 4.46 3.76
CA SER A 163 25.36 3.89 2.96
C SER A 163 25.96 4.95 2.02
N ASP A 164 27.18 5.39 2.31
CA ASP A 164 27.94 6.30 1.42
C ASP A 164 28.09 5.72 0.01
N VAL A 165 28.29 4.40 -0.10
CA VAL A 165 28.46 3.70 -1.38
C VAL A 165 27.18 3.81 -2.23
N ILE A 166 26.01 3.54 -1.64
CA ILE A 166 24.73 3.65 -2.33
C ILE A 166 24.41 5.12 -2.65
N GLN A 167 24.65 6.05 -1.72
CA GLN A 167 24.43 7.48 -1.91
C GLN A 167 25.29 8.05 -3.04
N GLU A 168 26.58 7.71 -3.09
CA GLU A 168 27.44 8.10 -4.20
C GLU A 168 26.94 7.53 -5.53
N ARG A 169 26.51 6.27 -5.53
CA ARG A 169 26.02 5.62 -6.74
C ARG A 169 24.73 6.25 -7.25
N PHE A 170 23.83 6.61 -6.34
CA PHE A 170 22.61 7.36 -6.63
C PHE A 170 22.93 8.75 -7.20
N LYS A 171 23.82 9.53 -6.57
CA LYS A 171 24.26 10.84 -7.07
C LYS A 171 24.85 10.77 -8.49
N LYS A 172 25.65 9.73 -8.78
CA LYS A 172 26.20 9.48 -10.13
C LYS A 172 25.09 9.16 -11.14
N ALA A 173 24.07 8.41 -10.75
CA ALA A 173 22.92 8.16 -11.63
C ALA A 173 22.14 9.45 -11.90
N VAL A 174 21.82 10.24 -10.87
CA VAL A 174 21.16 11.55 -11.02
C VAL A 174 21.94 12.46 -11.97
N ALA A 175 23.26 12.58 -11.80
CA ALA A 175 24.11 13.38 -12.67
C ALA A 175 24.04 12.89 -14.13
N TYR A 176 24.18 11.58 -14.36
CA TYR A 176 24.08 11.00 -15.69
C TYR A 176 22.73 11.30 -16.37
N PHE A 177 21.61 11.01 -15.70
CA PHE A 177 20.29 11.22 -16.31
C PHE A 177 19.99 12.70 -16.54
N LYS A 178 20.46 13.59 -15.66
CA LYS A 178 20.34 15.04 -15.84
C LYS A 178 21.11 15.55 -17.06
N ASP A 179 22.28 14.99 -17.35
CA ASP A 179 23.07 15.38 -18.54
C ASP A 179 22.48 14.86 -19.85
N GLN A 180 21.61 13.84 -19.80
CA GLN A 180 21.00 13.25 -20.99
C GLN A 180 19.60 13.79 -21.33
N ILE A 181 18.95 14.50 -20.40
CA ILE A 181 17.64 15.16 -20.58
C ILE A 181 17.85 16.58 -21.09
#